data_AF-T0RAR1-F1
#
_entry.id   AF-T0RAR1-F1
#
_cell.length_a   1.000
_cell.length_b   1.000
_cell.length_c   1.000
_cell.angle_alpha   90.00
_cell.angle_beta   90.00
_cell.angle_gamma   90.00
#
_symmetry.space_group_name_H-M   'P 1'
#
loop_
_entity.id
_entity.type
_entity.pdbx_description
1 polymer ?
#
loop_
_entity_poly.entity_id
_entity_poly.type
_entity_poly.pdbx_seq_one_letter_code
_entity_poly.pdbx_strand_id
1 'polypeptide(L)'
;MKNFTKRRVLLALISIFVTTSCILLVLNILERKTEGKFQTVHLKDIGELEDDPAVWGVNFPYQYEDYLKNVDQVRTRYGGSEAVKRVSDSSDPREIVSEDKLKIDERFVTMWSGYAFSKDFREERGHAFMLIDQLYTKRQNVGQPGTCINCHASTYSAMMKLGDGDINKGFHALNKLPYFEAAKNVKHPVSCIDCHNPKDMSLRVTRPAFVEGIREFKKSVGVHEYDVNKMASRQEMKTFVCAQCHVEYYFKGKDKTLTYPWGKGLKGDEILSYYNEIDFKDWTHNLTKSAVLKAQHPEFETYSQGIHARSGVSCVDCHMPYKKVGAMKITDHHINSPMLKVNQSCRTCHNISEDKLLERVAVIQDNNHEMKDTVFNALVSFIKKIEANSNHPKIEELRKAQRDAQFLFDFVEAENSNGFHAPQESARILLKSLDIIRKGEELL
;
A
#
# COMPACT_ATOMS: atom_id res chain seq x y z
N MET A 1 -25.39 61.60 40.20
CA MET A 1 -26.36 60.48 40.06
C MET A 1 -26.33 59.78 38.69
N LYS A 2 -26.23 60.47 37.54
CA LYS A 2 -26.22 59.84 36.19
C LYS A 2 -25.11 58.79 35.93
N ASN A 3 -23.90 58.97 36.49
CA ASN A 3 -22.78 58.02 36.28
C ASN A 3 -22.93 56.71 37.07
N PHE A 4 -23.69 56.73 38.17
CA PHE A 4 -23.90 55.55 39.02
C PHE A 4 -24.85 54.54 38.36
N THR A 5 -25.87 55.05 37.67
CA THR A 5 -26.83 54.25 36.89
C THR A 5 -26.17 53.60 35.68
N LYS A 6 -25.30 54.33 34.95
CA LYS A 6 -24.55 53.78 33.81
C LYS A 6 -23.63 52.62 34.21
N ARG A 7 -22.93 52.74 35.35
CA ARG A 7 -22.06 51.68 35.88
C ARG A 7 -22.85 50.42 36.28
N ARG A 8 -24.03 50.59 36.89
CA ARG A 8 -24.92 49.46 37.24
C ARG A 8 -25.49 48.76 36.01
N VAL A 9 -25.89 49.53 34.99
CA VAL A 9 -26.36 48.96 33.71
C VAL A 9 -25.23 48.20 33.01
N LEU A 10 -24.01 48.76 32.97
CA LEU A 10 -22.86 48.08 32.38
C LEU A 10 -22.51 46.77 33.12
N LEU A 11 -22.53 46.78 34.45
CA LEU A 11 -22.28 45.57 35.25
C LEU A 11 -23.37 44.52 35.04
N ALA A 12 -24.65 44.92 34.94
CA ALA A 12 -25.73 44.01 34.63
C ALA A 12 -25.57 43.38 33.23
N LEU A 13 -25.21 44.17 32.22
CA LEU A 13 -24.95 43.66 30.87
C LEU A 13 -23.76 42.70 30.83
N ILE A 14 -22.66 43.00 31.53
CA ILE A 14 -21.52 42.09 31.65
C ILE A 14 -21.93 40.79 32.35
N SER A 15 -22.69 40.88 33.44
CA SER A 15 -23.17 39.69 34.16
C SER A 15 -24.07 38.82 33.28
N ILE A 16 -24.99 39.42 32.51
CA ILE A 16 -25.85 38.70 31.57
C ILE A 16 -25.01 38.06 30.47
N PHE A 17 -24.03 38.78 29.93
CA PHE A 17 -23.14 38.25 28.90
C PHE A 17 -22.35 37.04 29.42
N VAL A 18 -21.67 37.18 30.56
CA VAL A 18 -20.90 36.09 31.17
C VAL A 18 -21.79 34.90 31.50
N THR A 19 -22.96 35.12 32.10
CA THR A 19 -23.90 34.05 32.44
C THR A 19 -24.40 33.32 31.19
N THR A 20 -24.78 34.07 30.15
CA THR A 20 -25.19 33.51 28.86
C THR A 20 -24.05 32.71 28.21
N SER A 21 -22.83 33.23 28.21
CA SER A 21 -21.66 32.52 27.68
C SER A 21 -21.36 31.23 28.46
N CYS A 22 -21.48 31.25 29.79
CA CYS A 22 -21.32 30.05 30.61
C CYS A 22 -22.41 29.02 30.33
N ILE A 23 -23.68 29.44 30.19
CA ILE A 23 -24.79 28.54 29.84
C ILE A 23 -24.56 27.92 28.46
N LEU A 24 -24.20 28.72 27.45
CA LEU A 24 -23.90 28.23 26.11
C LEU A 24 -22.73 27.24 26.09
N LEU A 25 -21.68 27.51 26.89
CA LEU A 25 -20.56 26.59 27.04
C LEU A 25 -20.98 25.27 27.70
N VAL A 26 -21.80 25.33 28.76
CA VAL A 26 -22.32 24.12 29.43
C VAL A 26 -23.22 23.31 28.48
N LEU A 27 -24.12 23.97 27.75
CA LEU A 27 -24.96 23.31 26.75
C LEU A 27 -24.11 22.63 25.66
N ASN A 28 -23.08 23.31 25.15
CA ASN A 28 -22.16 22.73 24.19
C ASN A 28 -21.41 21.51 24.76
N ILE A 29 -20.93 21.59 26.01
CA ILE A 29 -20.26 20.46 26.67
C ILE A 29 -21.23 19.28 26.85
N LEU A 30 -22.48 19.53 27.26
CA LEU A 30 -23.49 18.49 27.44
C LEU A 30 -23.87 17.83 26.12
N GLU A 31 -24.06 18.61 25.06
CA GLU A 31 -24.30 18.13 23.70
C GLU A 31 -23.13 17.26 23.23
N ARG A 32 -21.89 17.75 23.31
CA ARG A 32 -20.68 17.00 22.94
C ARG A 32 -20.49 15.72 23.75
N LYS A 33 -20.78 15.74 25.06
CA LYS A 33 -20.74 14.53 25.91
C LYS A 33 -21.83 13.53 25.53
N THR A 34 -22.99 14.02 25.08
CA THR A 34 -24.10 13.17 24.63
C THR A 34 -23.78 12.55 23.28
N GLU A 35 -23.29 13.32 22.30
CA GLU A 35 -22.75 12.83 21.03
C GLU A 35 -21.68 11.74 21.25
N GLY A 36 -20.77 11.94 22.21
CA GLY A 36 -19.72 10.98 22.55
C GLY A 36 -20.22 9.67 23.17
N LYS A 37 -21.46 9.59 23.66
CA LYS A 37 -22.04 8.34 24.21
C LYS A 37 -22.63 7.43 23.13
N PHE A 38 -22.95 7.96 21.95
CA PHE A 38 -23.56 7.21 20.84
C PHE A 38 -22.54 6.77 19.78
N GLN A 39 -21.25 6.63 20.15
CA GLN A 39 -20.16 6.35 19.20
C GLN A 39 -20.30 5.03 18.42
N THR A 40 -21.04 4.06 18.95
CA THR A 40 -21.32 2.78 18.29
C THR A 40 -22.68 2.28 18.78
N VAL A 41 -23.73 2.65 18.07
CA VAL A 41 -25.00 1.95 18.24
C VAL A 41 -24.93 0.72 17.35
N HIS A 42 -24.82 -0.46 17.95
CA HIS A 42 -24.86 -1.72 17.22
C HIS A 42 -26.30 -1.97 16.77
N LEU A 43 -26.65 -1.48 15.58
CA LEU A 43 -28.01 -1.50 15.03
C LEU A 43 -28.32 -2.82 14.33
N LYS A 44 -27.31 -3.48 13.76
CA LYS A 44 -27.47 -4.71 12.98
C LYS A 44 -26.31 -5.67 13.21
N ASP A 45 -26.59 -6.96 13.40
CA ASP A 45 -25.55 -7.98 13.47
C ASP A 45 -24.79 -8.08 12.13
N ILE A 46 -23.47 -8.14 12.20
CA ILE A 46 -22.58 -8.35 11.05
C ILE A 46 -22.19 -9.83 11.02
N GLY A 47 -22.53 -10.52 9.94
CA GLY A 47 -22.22 -11.95 9.77
C GLY A 47 -20.72 -12.22 9.67
N GLU A 48 -20.28 -13.43 10.05
CA GLU A 48 -18.86 -13.80 10.04
C GLU A 48 -18.19 -13.75 8.65
N LEU A 49 -19.00 -13.89 7.59
CA LEU A 49 -18.60 -13.84 6.18
C LEU A 49 -19.21 -12.65 5.43
N GLU A 50 -19.68 -11.61 6.14
CA GLU A 50 -20.27 -10.41 5.53
C GLU A 50 -19.18 -9.55 4.88
N ASP A 51 -19.08 -9.59 3.55
CA ASP A 51 -18.08 -8.87 2.76
C ASP A 51 -18.62 -7.57 2.14
N ASP A 52 -19.92 -7.30 2.20
CA ASP A 52 -20.53 -6.06 1.69
C ASP A 52 -20.29 -4.90 2.67
N PRO A 53 -19.44 -3.91 2.32
CA PRO A 53 -19.14 -2.79 3.22
C PRO A 53 -20.37 -1.94 3.56
N ALA A 54 -21.43 -1.94 2.74
CA ALA A 54 -22.66 -1.21 3.05
C ALA A 54 -23.38 -1.77 4.29
N VAL A 55 -23.30 -3.08 4.54
CA VAL A 55 -23.86 -3.70 5.74
C VAL A 55 -23.11 -3.24 6.99
N TRP A 56 -21.78 -3.14 6.91
CA TRP A 56 -20.96 -2.59 7.99
C TRP A 56 -21.25 -1.11 8.23
N GLY A 57 -21.50 -0.35 7.15
CA GLY A 57 -21.83 1.07 7.19
C GLY A 57 -23.10 1.42 7.97
N VAL A 58 -24.00 0.46 8.21
CA VAL A 58 -25.16 0.66 9.09
C VAL A 58 -24.72 0.93 10.54
N ASN A 59 -23.70 0.21 11.02
CA ASN A 59 -23.17 0.38 12.37
C ASN A 59 -22.02 1.42 12.42
N PHE A 60 -21.29 1.59 11.31
CA PHE A 60 -20.10 2.43 11.21
C PHE A 60 -20.20 3.46 10.07
N PRO A 61 -21.20 4.35 10.07
CA PRO A 61 -21.51 5.21 8.93
C PRO A 61 -20.36 6.14 8.56
N TYR A 62 -19.67 6.72 9.55
CA TYR A 62 -18.57 7.66 9.26
C TYR A 62 -17.35 6.98 8.62
N GLN A 63 -16.99 5.78 9.10
CA GLN A 63 -15.91 4.99 8.51
C GLN A 63 -16.28 4.53 7.11
N TYR A 64 -17.55 4.16 6.89
CA TYR A 64 -18.05 3.77 5.58
C TYR A 64 -18.08 4.95 4.60
N GLU A 65 -18.52 6.13 5.02
CA GLU A 65 -18.45 7.35 4.21
C GLU A 65 -17.01 7.69 3.79
N ASP A 66 -16.04 7.51 4.68
CA ASP A 66 -14.62 7.70 4.35
C ASP A 66 -14.09 6.62 3.41
N TYR A 67 -14.50 5.38 3.62
CA TYR A 67 -14.18 4.27 2.72
C TYR A 67 -14.68 4.55 1.29
N LEU A 68 -15.88 5.12 1.14
CA LEU A 68 -16.42 5.48 -0.18
C LEU A 68 -15.62 6.59 -0.89
N LYS A 69 -14.92 7.46 -0.15
CA LYS A 69 -14.08 8.53 -0.72
C LYS A 69 -12.80 8.01 -1.38
N ASN A 70 -12.47 6.72 -1.26
CA ASN A 70 -11.36 6.11 -2.00
C ASN A 70 -11.58 6.11 -3.53
N VAL A 71 -12.70 6.65 -4.03
CA VAL A 71 -12.88 6.98 -5.45
C VAL A 71 -12.20 8.30 -5.86
N ASP A 72 -11.87 9.15 -4.89
CA ASP A 72 -11.25 10.46 -5.12
C ASP A 72 -9.83 10.27 -5.67
N GLN A 73 -9.51 11.05 -6.70
CA GLN A 73 -8.20 11.01 -7.36
C GLN A 73 -7.61 12.41 -7.34
N VAL A 74 -6.61 12.63 -6.48
CA VAL A 74 -5.92 13.89 -6.34
C VAL A 74 -4.42 13.65 -6.44
N ARG A 75 -3.80 14.25 -7.46
CA ARG A 75 -2.36 14.18 -7.68
C ARG A 75 -1.61 15.00 -6.63
N THR A 76 -0.51 14.43 -6.18
CA THR A 76 0.53 15.12 -5.43
C THR A 76 1.83 15.05 -6.24
N ARG A 77 2.92 15.66 -5.75
CA ARG A 77 4.16 15.81 -6.52
C ARG A 77 4.71 14.48 -7.08
N TYR A 78 4.74 13.42 -6.27
CA TYR A 78 5.29 12.09 -6.64
C TYR A 78 4.37 10.93 -6.28
N GLY A 79 3.07 11.18 -6.09
CA GLY A 79 2.12 10.14 -5.72
C GLY A 79 0.69 10.65 -5.82
N GLY A 80 -0.26 9.81 -5.44
CA GLY A 80 -1.67 10.07 -5.78
C GLY A 80 -1.89 9.97 -7.29
N SER A 81 -3.16 9.97 -7.68
CA SER A 81 -3.55 9.67 -9.06
C SER A 81 -4.33 10.82 -9.70
N GLU A 82 -4.26 10.86 -11.03
CA GLU A 82 -5.12 11.70 -11.86
C GLU A 82 -6.18 10.86 -12.56
N ALA A 83 -7.40 11.38 -12.62
CA ALA A 83 -8.49 10.79 -13.39
C ALA A 83 -8.29 11.09 -14.88
N VAL A 84 -7.71 10.15 -15.61
CA VAL A 84 -7.49 10.24 -17.05
C VAL A 84 -8.70 9.70 -17.79
N LYS A 85 -9.35 10.56 -18.59
CA LYS A 85 -10.43 10.15 -19.49
C LYS A 85 -9.87 9.31 -20.63
N ARG A 86 -10.55 8.22 -20.97
CA ARG A 86 -10.29 7.42 -22.17
C ARG A 86 -11.60 7.05 -22.85
N VAL A 87 -11.50 6.69 -24.13
CA VAL A 87 -12.61 6.07 -24.85
C VAL A 87 -12.71 4.62 -24.41
N SER A 88 -13.86 4.23 -23.86
CA SER A 88 -14.17 2.84 -23.53
C SER A 88 -14.33 2.00 -24.79
N ASP A 89 -14.01 0.71 -24.69
CA ASP A 89 -14.21 -0.26 -25.78
C ASP A 89 -14.68 -1.61 -25.22
N SER A 90 -14.89 -2.60 -26.09
CA SER A 90 -15.36 -3.93 -25.69
C SER A 90 -14.40 -4.71 -24.80
N SER A 91 -13.11 -4.34 -24.77
CA SER A 91 -12.09 -4.99 -23.93
C SER A 91 -11.92 -4.32 -22.57
N ASP A 92 -12.22 -3.02 -22.47
CA ASP A 92 -12.16 -2.26 -21.23
C ASP A 92 -13.25 -1.17 -21.22
N PRO A 93 -14.32 -1.35 -20.41
CA PRO A 93 -15.44 -0.43 -20.34
C PRO A 93 -15.16 0.82 -19.48
N ARG A 94 -14.00 0.92 -18.83
CA ARG A 94 -13.68 2.06 -17.96
C ARG A 94 -13.48 3.32 -18.79
N GLU A 95 -14.27 4.36 -18.54
CA GLU A 95 -14.10 5.69 -19.15
C GLU A 95 -13.06 6.55 -18.41
N ILE A 96 -12.76 6.19 -17.14
CA ILE A 96 -11.78 6.87 -16.30
C ILE A 96 -10.78 5.85 -15.75
N VAL A 97 -9.51 6.07 -16.06
CA VAL A 97 -8.37 5.26 -15.62
C VAL A 97 -7.31 6.16 -15.01
N SER A 98 -6.32 5.58 -14.34
CA SER A 98 -5.12 6.30 -13.91
C SER A 98 -4.09 6.41 -15.03
N GLU A 99 -3.11 7.29 -14.84
CA GLU A 99 -2.05 7.57 -15.79
C GLU A 99 -1.22 6.31 -16.14
N ASP A 100 -0.87 6.17 -17.42
CA ASP A 100 -0.09 5.04 -17.93
C ASP A 100 1.41 5.35 -17.85
N LYS A 101 2.09 4.76 -16.86
CA LYS A 101 3.51 5.01 -16.57
C LYS A 101 4.41 4.61 -17.75
N LEU A 102 3.98 3.67 -18.60
CA LEU A 102 4.74 3.27 -19.80
C LEU A 102 4.77 4.35 -20.89
N LYS A 103 3.79 5.26 -20.90
CA LYS A 103 3.76 6.40 -21.85
C LYS A 103 4.56 7.59 -21.36
N ILE A 104 4.71 7.72 -20.04
CA ILE A 104 5.53 8.76 -19.42
C ILE A 104 7.00 8.41 -19.60
N ASP A 105 7.35 7.14 -19.43
CA ASP A 105 8.73 6.67 -19.47
C ASP A 105 8.87 5.31 -20.17
N GLU A 106 9.40 5.32 -21.40
CA GLU A 106 9.60 4.13 -22.22
C GLU A 106 10.68 3.17 -21.66
N ARG A 107 11.50 3.62 -20.70
CA ARG A 107 12.51 2.78 -20.05
C ARG A 107 11.87 1.59 -19.34
N PHE A 108 10.64 1.73 -18.84
CA PHE A 108 9.85 0.63 -18.28
C PHE A 108 9.60 -0.50 -19.29
N VAL A 109 9.31 -0.15 -20.55
CA VAL A 109 9.11 -1.13 -21.62
C VAL A 109 10.39 -1.91 -21.89
N THR A 110 11.55 -1.23 -21.81
CA THR A 110 12.86 -1.87 -21.97
C THR A 110 13.16 -2.81 -20.80
N MET A 111 13.04 -2.33 -19.56
CA MET A 111 13.34 -3.11 -18.35
C MET A 111 12.45 -4.36 -18.21
N TRP A 112 11.16 -4.23 -18.52
CA TRP A 112 10.21 -5.33 -18.41
C TRP A 112 9.96 -6.05 -19.74
N SER A 113 10.91 -5.97 -20.68
CA SER A 113 10.74 -6.57 -22.00
C SER A 113 10.48 -8.07 -21.90
N GLY A 114 9.36 -8.50 -22.49
CA GLY A 114 8.88 -9.89 -22.44
C GLY A 114 7.94 -10.20 -21.28
N TYR A 115 7.63 -9.23 -20.41
CA TYR A 115 6.73 -9.41 -19.28
C TYR A 115 5.44 -8.61 -19.40
N ALA A 116 4.40 -9.02 -18.66
CA ALA A 116 3.08 -8.39 -18.70
C ALA A 116 3.12 -6.89 -18.35
N PHE A 117 4.03 -6.49 -17.44
CA PHE A 117 4.20 -5.09 -17.04
C PHE A 117 4.65 -4.18 -18.19
N SER A 118 5.30 -4.70 -19.24
CA SER A 118 5.61 -3.93 -20.46
C SER A 118 4.38 -3.63 -21.35
N LYS A 119 3.20 -4.14 -20.98
CA LYS A 119 1.95 -3.98 -21.76
C LYS A 119 0.98 -2.98 -21.14
N ASP A 120 0.93 -2.91 -19.81
CA ASP A 120 0.10 -1.97 -19.07
C ASP A 120 0.58 -1.87 -17.62
N PHE A 121 1.07 -0.70 -17.26
CA PHE A 121 1.50 -0.36 -15.91
C PHE A 121 1.07 1.09 -15.65
N ARG A 122 0.24 1.28 -14.62
CA ARG A 122 -0.44 2.54 -14.37
C ARG A 122 -0.18 3.01 -12.95
N GLU A 123 -0.30 4.31 -12.75
CA GLU A 123 -0.29 4.90 -11.41
C GLU A 123 -1.39 4.30 -10.54
N GLU A 124 -1.04 4.02 -9.30
CA GLU A 124 -1.90 3.46 -8.28
C GLU A 124 -2.97 4.49 -7.90
N ARG A 125 -4.20 4.02 -7.67
CA ARG A 125 -5.31 4.86 -7.21
C ARG A 125 -6.07 4.17 -6.07
N GLY A 126 -7.02 4.87 -5.48
CA GLY A 126 -7.66 4.45 -4.24
C GLY A 126 -8.29 3.05 -4.29
N HIS A 127 -8.41 2.43 -3.11
CA HIS A 127 -8.86 1.06 -2.92
C HIS A 127 -10.18 0.71 -3.62
N ALA A 128 -11.07 1.68 -3.83
CA ALA A 128 -12.33 1.47 -4.53
C ALA A 128 -12.14 0.90 -5.96
N PHE A 129 -10.98 1.14 -6.59
CA PHE A 129 -10.72 0.73 -7.96
C PHE A 129 -9.90 -0.56 -8.10
N MET A 130 -9.35 -1.13 -7.03
CA MET A 130 -8.37 -2.22 -7.15
C MET A 130 -8.92 -3.44 -7.92
N LEU A 131 -10.19 -3.79 -7.72
CA LEU A 131 -10.83 -4.93 -8.39
C LEU A 131 -11.06 -4.63 -9.86
N ILE A 132 -11.68 -3.49 -10.16
CA ILE A 132 -11.99 -3.11 -11.55
C ILE A 132 -10.71 -2.89 -12.35
N ASP A 133 -9.66 -2.34 -11.74
CA ASP A 133 -8.39 -2.12 -12.41
C ASP A 133 -7.65 -3.42 -12.71
N GLN A 134 -7.70 -4.38 -11.78
CA GLN A 134 -7.12 -5.70 -12.01
C GLN A 134 -7.92 -6.52 -13.04
N LEU A 135 -9.23 -6.33 -13.14
CA LEU A 135 -10.07 -6.99 -14.15
C LEU A 135 -9.70 -6.54 -15.58
N TYR A 136 -9.43 -5.26 -15.77
CA TYR A 136 -9.30 -4.66 -17.11
C TYR A 136 -7.87 -4.24 -17.48
N THR A 137 -6.89 -4.45 -16.61
CA THR A 137 -5.50 -4.24 -17.00
C THR A 137 -5.13 -5.17 -18.16
N LYS A 138 -4.36 -4.67 -19.13
CA LYS A 138 -3.90 -5.49 -20.26
C LYS A 138 -2.94 -6.60 -19.82
N ARG A 139 -2.46 -6.56 -18.57
CA ARG A 139 -1.68 -7.65 -17.96
C ARG A 139 -2.48 -8.96 -17.83
N GLN A 140 -3.80 -8.92 -17.93
CA GLN A 140 -4.63 -10.14 -17.93
C GLN A 140 -4.50 -10.96 -19.23
N ASN A 141 -4.03 -10.35 -20.33
CA ASN A 141 -3.92 -11.00 -21.63
C ASN A 141 -2.89 -12.13 -21.69
N VAL A 142 -2.09 -12.33 -20.63
CA VAL A 142 -1.12 -13.44 -20.53
C VAL A 142 -1.62 -14.61 -19.68
N GLY A 143 -2.89 -14.59 -19.23
CA GLY A 143 -3.48 -15.68 -18.44
C GLY A 143 -2.98 -15.74 -17.01
N GLN A 144 -3.23 -14.69 -16.22
CA GLN A 144 -2.82 -14.61 -14.83
C GLN A 144 -3.52 -15.69 -13.95
N PRO A 145 -2.87 -16.17 -12.88
CA PRO A 145 -3.50 -17.07 -11.92
C PRO A 145 -4.50 -16.33 -11.03
N GLY A 146 -5.39 -17.08 -10.40
CA GLY A 146 -6.33 -16.62 -9.39
C GLY A 146 -5.64 -15.98 -8.20
N THR A 147 -4.38 -16.34 -7.94
CA THR A 147 -3.50 -15.72 -6.94
C THR A 147 -3.49 -14.21 -7.02
N CYS A 148 -3.57 -13.63 -8.23
CA CYS A 148 -3.61 -12.17 -8.39
C CYS A 148 -4.79 -11.52 -7.66
N ILE A 149 -5.92 -12.21 -7.46
CA ILE A 149 -7.09 -11.60 -6.79
C ILE A 149 -6.85 -11.34 -5.30
N ASN A 150 -5.86 -12.00 -4.68
CA ASN A 150 -5.60 -11.96 -3.23
C ASN A 150 -5.56 -10.53 -2.64
N CYS A 151 -5.00 -9.59 -3.40
CA CYS A 151 -4.82 -8.19 -2.99
C CYS A 151 -5.55 -7.17 -3.85
N HIS A 152 -6.47 -7.63 -4.70
CA HIS A 152 -7.30 -6.77 -5.55
C HIS A 152 -8.79 -6.93 -5.26
N ALA A 153 -9.17 -7.66 -4.21
CA ALA A 153 -10.55 -7.85 -3.81
C ALA A 153 -10.66 -8.15 -2.30
N SER A 154 -11.89 -8.09 -1.77
CA SER A 154 -12.23 -8.72 -0.50
C SER A 154 -12.35 -10.23 -0.71
N THR A 155 -11.33 -10.98 -0.29
CA THR A 155 -11.20 -12.41 -0.62
C THR A 155 -11.46 -13.35 0.55
N TYR A 156 -11.60 -12.84 1.78
CA TYR A 156 -11.78 -13.69 2.96
C TYR A 156 -13.01 -14.60 2.84
N SER A 157 -14.17 -14.04 2.51
CA SER A 157 -15.41 -14.81 2.34
C SER A 157 -15.34 -15.79 1.17
N ALA A 158 -14.67 -15.43 0.09
CA ALA A 158 -14.45 -16.32 -1.05
C ALA A 158 -13.59 -17.53 -0.67
N MET A 159 -12.46 -17.29 0.01
CA MET A 159 -11.57 -18.35 0.48
C MET A 159 -12.28 -19.25 1.49
N MET A 160 -12.98 -18.70 2.48
CA MET A 160 -13.73 -19.51 3.46
C MET A 160 -14.75 -20.43 2.78
N LYS A 161 -15.45 -19.96 1.75
CA LYS A 161 -16.40 -20.76 0.98
C LYS A 161 -15.71 -21.85 0.15
N LEU A 162 -14.67 -21.51 -0.61
CA LEU A 162 -13.90 -22.46 -1.42
C LEU A 162 -13.18 -23.53 -0.56
N GLY A 163 -12.89 -23.19 0.69
CA GLY A 163 -12.23 -24.06 1.65
C GLY A 163 -13.16 -24.83 2.58
N ASP A 164 -14.48 -24.78 2.39
CA ASP A 164 -15.47 -25.40 3.29
C ASP A 164 -15.26 -25.00 4.78
N GLY A 165 -14.88 -23.75 5.03
CA GLY A 165 -14.56 -23.23 6.36
C GLY A 165 -13.07 -23.22 6.73
N ASP A 166 -12.20 -23.83 5.93
CA ASP A 166 -10.74 -23.76 6.10
C ASP A 166 -10.13 -22.70 5.17
N ILE A 167 -9.63 -21.60 5.76
CA ILE A 167 -9.05 -20.49 5.00
C ILE A 167 -7.82 -20.88 4.17
N ASN A 168 -7.00 -21.83 4.63
CA ASN A 168 -5.80 -22.26 3.91
C ASN A 168 -6.19 -23.13 2.70
N LYS A 169 -7.14 -24.06 2.89
CA LYS A 169 -7.70 -24.84 1.78
C LYS A 169 -8.31 -23.91 0.73
N GLY A 170 -9.06 -22.90 1.19
CA GLY A 170 -9.65 -21.86 0.36
C GLY A 170 -8.64 -21.03 -0.43
N PHE A 171 -7.58 -20.58 0.24
CA PHE A 171 -6.49 -19.84 -0.38
C PHE A 171 -5.78 -20.64 -1.49
N HIS A 172 -5.45 -21.91 -1.24
CA HIS A 172 -4.86 -22.77 -2.27
C HIS A 172 -5.83 -23.07 -3.41
N ALA A 173 -7.12 -23.26 -3.11
CA ALA A 173 -8.15 -23.45 -4.14
C ALA A 173 -8.27 -22.20 -5.03
N LEU A 174 -8.32 -21.01 -4.44
CA LEU A 174 -8.42 -19.74 -5.16
C LEU A 174 -7.19 -19.50 -6.05
N ASN A 175 -5.98 -19.77 -5.56
CA ASN A 175 -4.73 -19.57 -6.30
C ASN A 175 -4.68 -20.40 -7.60
N LYS A 176 -5.24 -21.62 -7.58
CA LYS A 176 -5.22 -22.58 -8.70
C LYS A 176 -6.18 -22.23 -9.83
N LEU A 177 -7.19 -21.40 -9.57
CA LEU A 177 -8.16 -21.01 -10.59
C LEU A 177 -7.48 -20.10 -11.63
N PRO A 178 -7.91 -20.10 -12.90
CA PRO A 178 -7.64 -18.99 -13.80
C PRO A 178 -8.20 -17.68 -13.22
N TYR A 179 -7.55 -16.54 -13.47
CA TYR A 179 -7.93 -15.26 -12.86
C TYR A 179 -9.43 -14.94 -12.98
N PHE A 180 -10.02 -15.06 -14.17
CA PHE A 180 -11.43 -14.74 -14.38
C PHE A 180 -12.40 -15.70 -13.70
N GLU A 181 -11.99 -16.95 -13.40
CA GLU A 181 -12.78 -17.86 -12.59
C GLU A 181 -12.67 -17.52 -11.10
N ALA A 182 -11.48 -17.14 -10.63
CA ALA A 182 -11.30 -16.63 -9.27
C ALA A 182 -12.14 -15.37 -9.03
N ALA A 183 -12.15 -14.44 -9.98
CA ALA A 183 -12.88 -13.19 -9.91
C ALA A 183 -14.40 -13.35 -9.74
N LYS A 184 -15.00 -14.45 -10.22
CA LYS A 184 -16.44 -14.75 -10.02
C LYS A 184 -16.81 -15.00 -8.55
N ASN A 185 -15.82 -15.29 -7.70
CA ASN A 185 -16.03 -15.58 -6.28
C ASN A 185 -16.02 -14.33 -5.40
N VAL A 186 -15.69 -13.16 -5.96
CA VAL A 186 -15.60 -11.88 -5.23
C VAL A 186 -16.50 -10.82 -5.86
N LYS A 187 -16.97 -9.89 -5.04
CA LYS A 187 -17.89 -8.82 -5.48
C LYS A 187 -17.37 -7.41 -5.26
N HIS A 188 -16.50 -7.25 -4.27
CA HIS A 188 -16.03 -5.95 -3.81
C HIS A 188 -14.51 -5.88 -3.87
N PRO A 189 -13.93 -4.66 -4.04
CA PRO A 189 -12.55 -4.42 -3.62
C PRO A 189 -12.36 -4.78 -2.13
N VAL A 190 -11.14 -4.64 -1.59
CA VAL A 190 -10.90 -4.81 -0.15
C VAL A 190 -11.97 -4.09 0.67
N SER A 191 -12.56 -4.80 1.64
CA SER A 191 -13.67 -4.33 2.46
C SER A 191 -13.39 -4.51 3.94
N CYS A 192 -14.33 -4.10 4.79
CA CYS A 192 -14.17 -4.05 6.24
C CYS A 192 -13.70 -5.39 6.84
N ILE A 193 -14.23 -6.50 6.32
CA ILE A 193 -13.96 -7.87 6.80
C ILE A 193 -12.49 -8.30 6.66
N ASP A 194 -11.74 -7.69 5.74
CA ASP A 194 -10.35 -8.05 5.45
C ASP A 194 -9.37 -7.61 6.55
N CYS A 195 -9.78 -6.62 7.35
CA CYS A 195 -8.96 -6.01 8.40
C CYS A 195 -9.64 -6.04 9.78
N HIS A 196 -10.96 -6.18 9.86
CA HIS A 196 -11.72 -6.16 11.11
C HIS A 196 -12.42 -7.48 11.39
N ASN A 197 -12.46 -7.85 12.67
CA ASN A 197 -13.33 -8.89 13.19
C ASN A 197 -14.77 -8.35 13.27
N PRO A 198 -15.77 -8.99 12.65
CA PRO A 198 -17.15 -8.50 12.65
C PRO A 198 -17.81 -8.49 14.04
N LYS A 199 -17.29 -9.26 15.01
CA LYS A 199 -17.89 -9.37 16.35
C LYS A 199 -17.53 -8.20 17.28
N ASP A 200 -16.29 -7.72 17.22
CA ASP A 200 -15.75 -6.77 18.18
C ASP A 200 -14.91 -5.65 17.55
N MET A 201 -14.80 -5.62 16.22
CA MET A 201 -14.01 -4.68 15.43
C MET A 201 -12.50 -4.72 15.69
N SER A 202 -12.00 -5.72 16.42
CA SER A 202 -10.56 -5.90 16.60
C SER A 202 -9.89 -6.03 15.24
N LEU A 203 -8.68 -5.48 15.10
CA LEU A 203 -7.89 -5.71 13.89
C LEU A 203 -7.54 -7.19 13.79
N ARG A 204 -7.54 -7.71 12.57
CA ARG A 204 -7.10 -9.07 12.26
C ARG A 204 -6.42 -9.13 10.89
N VAL A 205 -5.53 -10.09 10.74
CA VAL A 205 -5.00 -10.53 9.46
C VAL A 205 -5.90 -11.65 8.95
N THR A 206 -6.31 -11.54 7.69
CA THR A 206 -7.15 -12.51 6.99
C THR A 206 -6.44 -13.21 5.83
N ARG A 207 -5.30 -12.69 5.34
CA ARG A 207 -4.56 -13.24 4.19
C ARG A 207 -3.55 -14.32 4.60
N PRO A 208 -3.72 -15.60 4.20
CA PRO A 208 -2.80 -16.67 4.58
C PRO A 208 -1.35 -16.45 4.12
N ALA A 209 -1.14 -15.83 2.96
CA ALA A 209 0.20 -15.50 2.47
C ALA A 209 0.97 -14.60 3.45
N PHE A 210 0.31 -13.59 4.05
CA PHE A 210 0.94 -12.75 5.06
C PHE A 210 1.17 -13.48 6.38
N VAL A 211 0.21 -14.30 6.82
CA VAL A 211 0.37 -15.13 8.03
C VAL A 211 1.62 -16.00 7.92
N GLU A 212 1.86 -16.61 6.76
CA GLU A 212 3.05 -17.42 6.52
C GLU A 212 4.32 -16.58 6.36
N GLY A 213 4.26 -15.51 5.56
CA GLY A 213 5.40 -14.63 5.34
C GLY A 213 5.93 -14.02 6.64
N ILE A 214 5.04 -13.45 7.46
CA ILE A 214 5.44 -12.83 8.74
C ILE A 214 5.97 -13.87 9.73
N ARG A 215 5.44 -15.11 9.69
CA ARG A 215 5.96 -16.21 10.51
C ARG A 215 7.39 -16.56 10.12
N GLU A 216 7.68 -16.71 8.83
CA GLU A 216 9.03 -17.00 8.36
C GLU A 216 10.00 -15.84 8.64
N PHE A 217 9.55 -14.58 8.52
CA PHE A 217 10.36 -13.44 8.94
C PHE A 217 10.64 -13.46 10.46
N LYS A 218 9.61 -13.66 11.29
CA LYS A 218 9.77 -13.70 12.75
C LYS A 218 10.71 -14.84 13.17
N LYS A 219 10.67 -15.97 12.48
CA LYS A 219 11.61 -17.08 12.66
C LYS A 219 13.05 -16.69 12.31
N SER A 220 13.30 -15.92 11.24
CA SER A 220 14.66 -15.47 10.89
C SER A 220 15.27 -14.52 11.91
N VAL A 221 14.44 -13.88 12.75
CA VAL A 221 14.87 -13.05 13.89
C VAL A 221 14.69 -13.72 15.26
N GLY A 222 14.53 -15.05 15.29
CA GLY A 222 14.55 -15.87 16.52
C GLY A 222 13.20 -16.03 17.25
N VAL A 223 12.09 -15.62 16.65
CA VAL A 223 10.73 -15.82 17.20
C VAL A 223 10.06 -16.98 16.47
N HIS A 224 10.02 -18.14 17.12
CA HIS A 224 9.39 -19.36 16.59
C HIS A 224 7.88 -19.40 16.87
N GLU A 225 7.16 -20.19 16.08
CA GLU A 225 5.71 -20.43 16.23
C GLU A 225 4.85 -19.15 16.25
N TYR A 226 5.30 -18.11 15.56
CA TYR A 226 4.61 -16.82 15.54
C TYR A 226 3.21 -16.94 14.92
N ASP A 227 2.20 -16.58 15.71
CA ASP A 227 0.80 -16.43 15.29
C ASP A 227 0.42 -14.95 15.35
N VAL A 228 0.32 -14.33 14.18
CA VAL A 228 0.09 -12.89 14.06
C VAL A 228 -1.21 -12.42 14.73
N ASN A 229 -2.27 -13.22 14.70
CA ASN A 229 -3.56 -12.82 15.26
C ASN A 229 -3.65 -13.02 16.79
N LYS A 230 -2.66 -13.69 17.39
CA LYS A 230 -2.58 -13.89 18.85
C LYS A 230 -1.45 -13.12 19.51
N MET A 231 -0.34 -12.93 18.79
CA MET A 231 0.91 -12.42 19.34
C MET A 231 1.21 -10.98 18.92
N ALA A 232 0.67 -10.49 17.80
CA ALA A 232 0.94 -9.14 17.36
C ALA A 232 0.36 -8.13 18.36
N SER A 233 1.17 -7.14 18.73
CA SER A 233 0.68 -6.00 19.48
C SER A 233 -0.32 -5.19 18.66
N ARG A 234 -1.15 -4.38 19.34
CA ARG A 234 -2.08 -3.46 18.66
C ARG A 234 -1.35 -2.48 17.72
N GLN A 235 -0.12 -2.09 18.06
CA GLN A 235 0.67 -1.18 17.21
C GLN A 235 1.24 -1.90 15.98
N GLU A 236 1.68 -3.15 16.12
CA GLU A 236 2.06 -3.99 14.96
C GLU A 236 0.87 -4.23 14.03
N MET A 237 -0.31 -4.52 14.58
CA MET A 237 -1.53 -4.75 13.78
C MET A 237 -1.91 -3.56 12.91
N LYS A 238 -1.64 -2.32 13.36
CA LYS A 238 -1.84 -1.09 12.59
C LYS A 238 -0.90 -0.95 11.38
N THR A 239 0.15 -1.77 11.29
CA THR A 239 0.98 -1.92 10.09
C THR A 239 0.60 -3.19 9.33
N PHE A 240 0.37 -4.30 10.04
CA PHE A 240 0.15 -5.61 9.43
C PHE A 240 -1.11 -5.70 8.60
N VAL A 241 -2.17 -4.95 8.91
CA VAL A 241 -3.37 -4.89 8.05
C VAL A 241 -3.08 -4.34 6.65
N CYS A 242 -2.09 -3.45 6.52
CA CYS A 242 -1.59 -2.93 5.24
C CYS A 242 -0.61 -3.92 4.58
N ALA A 243 0.28 -4.50 5.38
CA ALA A 243 1.29 -5.47 4.94
C ALA A 243 0.70 -6.80 4.47
N GLN A 244 -0.62 -7.00 4.58
CA GLN A 244 -1.29 -8.11 3.90
C GLN A 244 -1.17 -8.05 2.37
N CYS A 245 -0.88 -6.86 1.81
CA CYS A 245 -0.85 -6.63 0.38
C CYS A 245 0.26 -5.71 -0.12
N HIS A 246 0.65 -4.71 0.67
CA HIS A 246 1.71 -3.75 0.34
C HIS A 246 3.11 -4.32 0.65
N VAL A 247 3.48 -5.35 -0.13
CA VAL A 247 4.66 -6.19 0.05
C VAL A 247 5.22 -6.70 -1.27
N GLU A 248 6.50 -7.08 -1.27
CA GLU A 248 7.11 -7.89 -2.32
C GLU A 248 6.63 -9.35 -2.26
N TYR A 249 6.38 -9.94 -3.43
CA TYR A 249 5.89 -11.31 -3.51
C TYR A 249 6.24 -12.03 -4.81
N TYR A 250 6.19 -13.35 -4.75
CA TYR A 250 6.25 -14.21 -5.93
C TYR A 250 5.23 -15.36 -5.86
N PHE A 251 5.07 -16.06 -6.98
CA PHE A 251 4.18 -17.22 -7.08
C PHE A 251 5.00 -18.53 -7.05
N LYS A 252 4.97 -19.20 -5.90
CA LYS A 252 5.73 -20.42 -5.64
C LYS A 252 5.10 -21.65 -6.29
N GLY A 253 5.92 -22.39 -7.02
CA GLY A 253 5.59 -23.71 -7.57
C GLY A 253 4.51 -23.70 -8.65
N LYS A 254 4.08 -24.90 -9.05
CA LYS A 254 3.05 -25.10 -10.08
C LYS A 254 1.67 -24.58 -9.64
N ASP A 255 1.42 -24.62 -8.34
CA ASP A 255 0.18 -24.17 -7.71
C ASP A 255 0.09 -22.63 -7.60
N LYS A 256 1.11 -21.90 -8.06
CA LYS A 256 1.18 -20.43 -8.03
C LYS A 256 0.85 -19.85 -6.65
N THR A 257 1.36 -20.48 -5.59
CA THR A 257 1.06 -20.06 -4.22
C THR A 257 1.72 -18.71 -3.93
N LEU A 258 0.92 -17.69 -3.57
CA LEU A 258 1.44 -16.38 -3.16
C LEU A 258 2.37 -16.55 -1.96
N THR A 259 3.62 -16.11 -2.10
CA THR A 259 4.66 -16.28 -1.08
C THR A 259 5.45 -14.99 -0.94
N TYR A 260 5.74 -14.60 0.31
CA TYR A 260 6.60 -13.45 0.61
C TYR A 260 8.03 -13.93 0.90
N PRO A 261 9.05 -13.41 0.19
CA PRO A 261 10.42 -13.96 0.20
C PRO A 261 11.25 -13.52 1.42
N TRP A 262 10.66 -13.53 2.62
CA TRP A 262 11.24 -12.91 3.82
C TRP A 262 12.13 -13.82 4.68
N GLY A 263 12.39 -15.06 4.22
CA GLY A 263 13.15 -16.05 4.99
C GLY A 263 14.59 -15.62 5.32
N LYS A 264 15.15 -14.67 4.57
CA LYS A 264 16.49 -14.09 4.82
C LYS A 264 16.47 -12.68 5.41
N GLY A 265 15.29 -12.10 5.63
CA GLY A 265 15.11 -10.71 6.03
C GLY A 265 14.24 -9.94 5.05
N LEU A 266 14.13 -8.63 5.30
CA LEU A 266 13.21 -7.74 4.57
C LEU A 266 13.95 -6.77 3.63
N LYS A 267 15.27 -6.66 3.69
CA LYS A 267 15.99 -5.73 2.81
C LYS A 267 16.02 -6.26 1.38
N GLY A 268 16.03 -5.37 0.40
CA GLY A 268 16.04 -5.76 -1.02
C GLY A 268 17.17 -6.72 -1.40
N ASP A 269 18.37 -6.55 -0.84
CA ASP A 269 19.51 -7.46 -1.06
C ASP A 269 19.41 -8.80 -0.31
N GLU A 270 18.70 -8.84 0.82
CA GLU A 270 18.37 -10.09 1.55
C GLU A 270 17.34 -10.90 0.76
N ILE A 271 16.31 -10.23 0.23
CA ILE A 271 15.29 -10.83 -0.64
C ILE A 271 15.91 -11.32 -1.96
N LEU A 272 16.80 -10.53 -2.57
CA LEU A 272 17.57 -10.97 -3.74
C LEU A 272 18.38 -12.25 -3.43
N SER A 273 19.01 -12.31 -2.24
CA SER A 273 19.74 -13.50 -1.79
C SER A 273 18.81 -14.71 -1.59
N TYR A 274 17.57 -14.49 -1.17
CA TYR A 274 16.56 -15.54 -1.08
C TYR A 274 16.26 -16.10 -2.48
N TYR A 275 15.95 -15.22 -3.44
CA TYR A 275 15.67 -15.65 -4.82
C TYR A 275 16.85 -16.35 -5.49
N ASN A 276 18.08 -15.93 -5.19
CA ASN A 276 19.29 -16.58 -5.67
C ASN A 276 19.45 -18.00 -5.10
N GLU A 277 19.09 -18.23 -3.84
CA GLU A 277 19.19 -19.55 -3.22
C GLU A 277 18.21 -20.56 -3.83
N ILE A 278 17.01 -20.10 -4.19
CA ILE A 278 15.98 -20.96 -4.78
C ILE A 278 16.01 -20.98 -6.32
N ASP A 279 17.02 -20.35 -6.94
CA ASP A 279 17.18 -20.21 -8.39
C ASP A 279 15.89 -19.75 -9.10
N PHE A 280 15.22 -18.74 -8.52
CA PHE A 280 13.94 -18.27 -9.01
C PHE A 280 14.09 -17.23 -10.12
N LYS A 281 13.14 -17.23 -11.06
CA LYS A 281 12.93 -16.21 -12.08
C LYS A 281 11.43 -16.01 -12.32
N ASP A 282 11.03 -14.78 -12.60
CA ASP A 282 9.67 -14.47 -13.01
C ASP A 282 9.49 -14.64 -14.51
N TRP A 283 10.47 -14.18 -15.30
CA TRP A 283 10.48 -14.38 -16.75
C TRP A 283 11.90 -14.38 -17.32
N THR A 284 11.99 -14.75 -18.59
CA THR A 284 13.21 -14.58 -19.38
C THR A 284 13.10 -13.27 -20.16
N HIS A 285 14.00 -12.33 -19.91
CA HIS A 285 14.03 -11.03 -20.54
C HIS A 285 14.16 -11.14 -22.07
N ASN A 286 13.28 -10.48 -22.83
CA ASN A 286 13.19 -10.74 -24.27
C ASN A 286 14.43 -10.28 -25.07
N LEU A 287 15.06 -9.17 -24.67
CA LEU A 287 16.20 -8.60 -25.40
C LEU A 287 17.51 -9.36 -25.11
N THR A 288 17.75 -9.66 -23.83
CA THR A 288 19.05 -10.15 -23.34
C THR A 288 19.05 -11.63 -22.99
N LYS A 289 17.87 -12.24 -22.89
CA LYS A 289 17.63 -13.61 -22.41
C LYS A 289 18.03 -13.86 -20.94
N SER A 290 18.26 -12.79 -20.17
CA SER A 290 18.50 -12.91 -18.73
C SER A 290 17.27 -13.48 -17.99
N ALA A 291 17.49 -14.31 -16.97
CA ALA A 291 16.47 -14.86 -16.09
C ALA A 291 16.14 -13.85 -14.98
N VAL A 292 15.24 -12.92 -15.27
CA VAL A 292 15.01 -11.71 -14.44
C VAL A 292 13.90 -11.91 -13.40
N LEU A 293 13.93 -11.06 -12.37
CA LEU A 293 12.93 -10.95 -11.31
C LEU A 293 12.09 -9.69 -11.50
N LYS A 294 10.84 -9.72 -11.01
CA LYS A 294 10.02 -8.52 -10.80
C LYS A 294 10.01 -8.22 -9.30
N ALA A 295 10.11 -6.94 -8.93
CA ALA A 295 9.76 -6.49 -7.59
C ALA A 295 8.40 -5.78 -7.60
N GLN A 296 7.55 -5.99 -6.59
CA GLN A 296 6.22 -5.41 -6.50
C GLN A 296 6.05 -4.68 -5.18
N HIS A 297 5.71 -3.39 -5.24
CA HIS A 297 5.23 -2.55 -4.13
C HIS A 297 5.72 -2.97 -2.72
N PRO A 298 7.05 -2.95 -2.46
CA PRO A 298 7.64 -3.44 -1.22
C PRO A 298 7.57 -2.39 -0.10
N GLU A 299 6.37 -1.84 0.15
CA GLU A 299 6.21 -0.77 1.14
C GLU A 299 6.52 -1.29 2.54
N PHE A 300 6.00 -2.44 2.96
CA PHE A 300 6.25 -2.96 4.31
C PHE A 300 7.74 -3.20 4.56
N GLU A 301 8.42 -3.81 3.59
CA GLU A 301 9.84 -4.09 3.62
C GLU A 301 10.66 -2.80 3.74
N THR A 302 10.37 -1.83 2.88
CA THR A 302 11.06 -0.54 2.81
C THR A 302 10.79 0.29 4.06
N TYR A 303 9.52 0.49 4.43
CA TYR A 303 9.12 1.17 5.67
C TYR A 303 9.79 0.57 6.90
N SER A 304 9.93 -0.75 6.97
CA SER A 304 10.58 -1.43 8.11
C SER A 304 12.05 -1.02 8.30
N GLN A 305 12.70 -0.49 7.26
CA GLN A 305 14.07 0.04 7.33
C GLN A 305 14.12 1.54 7.64
N GLY A 306 12.95 2.17 7.80
CA GLY A 306 12.77 3.60 8.02
C GLY A 306 12.89 4.04 9.47
N ILE A 307 13.09 5.35 9.67
CA ILE A 307 13.11 5.93 11.02
C ILE A 307 11.73 5.91 11.70
N HIS A 308 10.65 6.03 10.93
CA HIS A 308 9.28 5.97 11.45
C HIS A 308 8.98 4.59 12.04
N ALA A 309 9.28 3.51 11.30
CA ALA A 309 9.12 2.15 11.80
C ALA A 309 9.97 1.88 13.06
N ARG A 310 11.25 2.29 13.03
CA ARG A 310 12.14 2.18 14.21
C ARG A 310 11.65 2.96 15.42
N SER A 311 10.87 4.03 15.20
CA SER A 311 10.27 4.85 16.25
C SER A 311 8.86 4.39 16.64
N GLY A 312 8.40 3.26 16.09
CA GLY A 312 7.09 2.67 16.40
C GLY A 312 5.89 3.33 15.72
N VAL A 313 6.09 4.20 14.72
CA VAL A 313 5.00 4.88 13.98
C VAL A 313 4.47 3.96 12.88
N SER A 314 3.19 3.56 12.94
CA SER A 314 2.57 2.60 12.01
C SER A 314 2.04 3.22 10.72
N CYS A 315 1.67 2.38 9.74
CA CYS A 315 1.02 2.82 8.49
C CYS A 315 -0.25 3.63 8.76
N VAL A 316 -1.10 3.14 9.67
CA VAL A 316 -2.36 3.80 10.08
C VAL A 316 -2.11 5.18 10.69
N ASP A 317 -0.97 5.41 11.36
CA ASP A 317 -0.70 6.71 11.99
C ASP A 317 -0.59 7.85 10.96
N CYS A 318 -0.12 7.55 9.74
CA CYS A 318 0.05 8.54 8.67
C CYS A 318 -1.05 8.46 7.60
N HIS A 319 -1.47 7.26 7.18
CA HIS A 319 -2.41 7.09 6.06
C HIS A 319 -3.88 7.05 6.49
N MET A 320 -4.13 6.78 7.77
CA MET A 320 -5.46 6.72 8.35
C MET A 320 -5.50 7.56 9.63
N PRO A 321 -5.08 8.85 9.56
CA PRO A 321 -4.91 9.65 10.76
C PRO A 321 -6.25 9.86 11.46
N TYR A 322 -6.19 10.11 12.76
CA TYR A 322 -7.40 10.45 13.48
C TYR A 322 -7.96 11.78 13.02
N LYS A 323 -9.28 11.86 12.88
CA LYS A 323 -10.00 13.10 12.63
C LYS A 323 -11.18 13.27 13.57
N LYS A 324 -11.66 14.51 13.68
CA LYS A 324 -12.82 14.87 14.48
C LYS A 324 -14.06 14.96 13.59
N VAL A 325 -15.15 14.32 14.01
CA VAL A 325 -16.49 14.44 13.42
C VAL A 325 -17.44 14.78 14.56
N GLY A 326 -17.87 16.04 14.64
CA GLY A 326 -18.56 16.55 15.83
C GLY A 326 -17.71 16.39 17.10
N ALA A 327 -18.25 15.77 18.15
CA ALA A 327 -17.51 15.40 19.36
C ALA A 327 -16.61 14.15 19.21
N MET A 328 -16.81 13.37 18.14
CA MET A 328 -16.20 12.05 18.00
C MET A 328 -14.81 12.14 17.39
N LYS A 329 -13.93 11.24 17.84
CA LYS A 329 -12.63 10.99 17.22
C LYS A 329 -12.72 9.65 16.49
N ILE A 330 -12.53 9.65 15.18
CA ILE A 330 -12.56 8.45 14.35
C ILE A 330 -11.27 8.32 13.56
N THR A 331 -10.96 7.10 13.12
CA THR A 331 -9.87 6.81 12.19
C THR A 331 -10.36 7.07 10.76
N ASP A 332 -9.65 7.92 10.02
CA ASP A 332 -9.96 8.21 8.62
C ASP A 332 -9.75 6.96 7.75
N HIS A 333 -10.77 6.57 6.99
CA HIS A 333 -10.71 5.44 6.05
C HIS A 333 -10.63 5.87 4.58
N HIS A 334 -10.45 7.17 4.31
CA HIS A 334 -10.06 7.66 3.00
C HIS A 334 -8.54 7.52 2.88
N ILE A 335 -8.08 6.35 2.45
CA ILE A 335 -6.67 5.98 2.36
C ILE A 335 -6.10 6.62 1.11
N ASN A 336 -5.32 7.69 1.29
CA ASN A 336 -4.70 8.43 0.21
C ASN A 336 -3.35 9.02 0.66
N SER A 337 -2.75 9.87 -0.18
CA SER A 337 -1.48 10.51 0.14
C SER A 337 -1.59 11.37 1.41
N PRO A 338 -0.74 11.16 2.43
CA PRO A 338 -0.70 12.00 3.63
C PRO A 338 -0.39 13.47 3.33
N MET A 339 0.15 13.77 2.14
CA MET A 339 0.42 15.14 1.68
C MET A 339 -0.87 15.94 1.44
N LEU A 340 -2.02 15.28 1.35
CA LEU A 340 -3.34 15.92 1.29
C LEU A 340 -3.90 16.22 2.68
N LYS A 341 -3.25 15.71 3.74
CA LYS A 341 -3.73 15.73 5.15
C LYS A 341 -2.57 15.94 6.13
N VAL A 342 -1.64 16.85 5.80
CA VAL A 342 -0.36 17.01 6.52
C VAL A 342 -0.58 17.31 8.00
N ASN A 343 -1.54 18.17 8.33
CA ASN A 343 -1.87 18.48 9.72
C ASN A 343 -2.22 17.22 10.53
N GLN A 344 -3.17 16.42 10.05
CA GLN A 344 -3.65 15.24 10.76
C GLN A 344 -2.62 14.11 10.77
N SER A 345 -1.83 13.97 9.70
CA SER A 345 -0.91 12.86 9.49
C SER A 345 0.45 13.06 10.17
N CYS A 346 0.90 14.31 10.29
CA CYS A 346 2.27 14.63 10.71
C CYS A 346 2.33 15.48 11.99
N ARG A 347 1.46 16.48 12.14
CA ARG A 347 1.58 17.49 13.21
C ARG A 347 1.12 17.01 14.58
N THR A 348 0.54 15.81 14.66
CA THR A 348 0.29 15.10 15.92
C THR A 348 1.60 14.75 16.66
N CYS A 349 2.69 14.58 15.91
CA CYS A 349 4.03 14.28 16.45
C CYS A 349 5.04 15.42 16.19
N HIS A 350 4.92 16.10 15.05
CA HIS A 350 5.87 17.12 14.63
C HIS A 350 5.35 18.54 14.87
N ASN A 351 5.90 19.22 15.89
CA ASN A 351 5.54 20.59 16.21
C ASN A 351 6.27 21.62 15.31
N ILE A 352 6.06 21.51 13.99
CA ILE A 352 6.52 22.45 12.97
C ILE A 352 5.39 22.75 11.98
N SER A 353 5.58 23.76 11.11
CA SER A 353 4.56 24.14 10.12
C SER A 353 4.37 23.06 9.05
N GLU A 354 3.18 23.03 8.44
CA GLU A 354 2.85 22.11 7.34
C GLU A 354 3.77 22.33 6.14
N ASP A 355 4.07 23.60 5.81
CA ASP A 355 4.99 23.94 4.72
C ASP A 355 6.39 23.34 4.90
N LYS A 356 6.92 23.36 6.14
CA LYS A 356 8.24 22.77 6.43
C LYS A 356 8.22 21.24 6.35
N LEU A 357 7.09 20.63 6.69
CA LEU A 357 6.90 19.18 6.56
C LEU A 357 6.83 18.79 5.08
N LEU A 358 6.02 19.53 4.29
CA LEU A 358 5.92 19.35 2.84
C LEU A 358 7.26 19.56 2.14
N GLU A 359 8.00 20.61 2.50
CA GLU A 359 9.35 20.86 1.98
C GLU A 359 10.29 19.69 2.29
N ARG A 360 10.28 19.18 3.52
CA ARG A 360 11.13 18.05 3.90
C ARG A 360 10.77 16.77 3.13
N VAL A 361 9.49 16.50 2.93
CA VAL A 361 9.04 15.35 2.10
C VAL A 361 9.48 15.56 0.66
N ALA A 362 9.27 16.75 0.10
CA ALA A 362 9.65 17.08 -1.26
C ALA A 362 11.16 16.91 -1.50
N VAL A 363 12.02 17.40 -0.61
CA VAL A 363 13.48 17.23 -0.74
C VAL A 363 13.87 15.75 -0.76
N ILE A 364 13.27 14.93 0.10
CA ILE A 364 13.55 13.49 0.13
C ILE A 364 13.12 12.83 -1.18
N GLN A 365 11.91 13.15 -1.66
CA GLN A 365 11.36 12.57 -2.88
C GLN A 365 12.07 13.06 -4.15
N ASP A 366 12.47 14.33 -4.20
CA ASP A 366 13.26 14.93 -5.27
C ASP A 366 14.62 14.20 -5.39
N ASN A 367 15.33 14.06 -4.28
CA ASN A 367 16.61 13.36 -4.25
C ASN A 367 16.45 11.88 -4.64
N ASN A 368 15.41 11.20 -4.13
CA ASN A 368 15.14 9.81 -4.51
C ASN A 368 14.85 9.69 -6.01
N HIS A 369 14.03 10.59 -6.55
CA HIS A 369 13.72 10.62 -7.97
C HIS A 369 14.95 10.85 -8.83
N GLU A 370 15.83 11.79 -8.46
CA GLU A 370 17.09 12.06 -9.17
C GLU A 370 18.03 10.84 -9.16
N MET A 371 18.20 10.20 -8.00
CA MET A 371 18.99 8.98 -7.88
C MET A 371 18.39 7.85 -8.73
N LYS A 372 17.07 7.67 -8.67
CA LYS A 372 16.34 6.65 -9.42
C LYS A 372 16.49 6.86 -10.92
N ASP A 373 16.29 8.08 -11.41
CA ASP A 373 16.44 8.42 -12.83
C ASP A 373 17.86 8.11 -13.35
N THR A 374 18.87 8.50 -12.56
CA THR A 374 20.28 8.21 -12.87
C THR A 374 20.55 6.71 -13.00
N VAL A 375 20.10 5.92 -12.02
CA VAL A 375 20.28 4.46 -12.03
C VAL A 375 19.46 3.80 -13.14
N PHE A 376 18.25 4.32 -13.44
CA PHE A 376 17.42 3.76 -14.51
C PHE A 376 18.07 3.96 -15.89
N ASN A 377 18.64 5.13 -16.15
CA ASN A 377 19.41 5.41 -17.36
C ASN A 377 20.58 4.44 -17.51
N ALA A 378 21.34 4.22 -16.42
CA ALA A 378 22.45 3.26 -16.41
C ALA A 378 21.96 1.82 -16.67
N LEU A 379 20.87 1.40 -16.04
CA LEU A 379 20.30 0.06 -16.19
C LEU A 379 19.87 -0.19 -17.64
N VAL A 380 19.11 0.73 -18.24
CA VAL A 380 18.63 0.58 -19.63
C VAL A 380 19.80 0.60 -20.62
N SER A 381 20.79 1.46 -20.41
CA SER A 381 22.02 1.47 -21.21
C SER A 381 22.73 0.13 -21.13
N PHE A 382 22.87 -0.43 -19.94
CA PHE A 382 23.50 -1.74 -19.72
C PHE A 382 22.71 -2.88 -20.39
N ILE A 383 21.38 -2.90 -20.27
CA ILE A 383 20.51 -3.87 -20.96
C ILE A 383 20.76 -3.83 -22.48
N LYS A 384 20.82 -2.64 -23.08
CA LYS A 384 21.07 -2.46 -24.52
C LYS A 384 22.47 -2.91 -24.92
N LYS A 385 23.49 -2.68 -24.08
CA LYS A 385 24.85 -3.17 -24.33
C LYS A 385 24.92 -4.70 -24.29
N ILE A 386 24.22 -5.35 -23.37
CA ILE A 386 24.12 -6.82 -23.33
C ILE A 386 23.42 -7.35 -24.58
N GLU A 387 22.31 -6.74 -25.00
CA GLU A 387 21.59 -7.10 -26.22
C GLU A 387 22.51 -7.04 -27.45
N ALA A 388 23.27 -5.94 -27.60
CA ALA A 388 24.22 -5.76 -28.70
C ALA A 388 25.39 -6.77 -28.68
N ASN A 389 25.69 -7.36 -27.52
CA ASN A 389 26.81 -8.28 -27.31
C ASN A 389 26.33 -9.69 -26.92
N SER A 390 25.25 -10.17 -27.53
CA SER A 390 24.61 -11.45 -27.20
C SER A 390 25.51 -12.70 -27.32
N ASN A 391 26.61 -12.62 -28.07
CA ASN A 391 27.61 -13.69 -28.23
C ASN A 391 28.87 -13.52 -27.34
N HIS A 392 28.84 -12.60 -26.37
CA HIS A 392 29.99 -12.31 -25.52
C HIS A 392 30.42 -13.56 -24.71
N PRO A 393 31.74 -13.87 -24.57
CA PRO A 393 32.19 -15.05 -23.83
C PRO A 393 31.71 -15.12 -22.37
N LYS A 394 31.44 -13.95 -21.77
CA LYS A 394 30.93 -13.79 -20.39
C LYS A 394 29.42 -13.50 -20.32
N ILE A 395 28.65 -13.90 -21.33
CA ILE A 395 27.23 -13.51 -21.44
C ILE A 395 26.39 -13.92 -20.22
N GLU A 396 26.67 -15.05 -19.58
CA GLU A 396 25.92 -15.48 -18.39
C GLU A 396 26.21 -14.60 -17.17
N GLU A 397 27.45 -14.13 -17.02
CA GLU A 397 27.84 -13.20 -15.94
C GLU A 397 27.16 -11.84 -16.15
N LEU A 398 27.10 -11.37 -17.40
CA LEU A 398 26.39 -10.16 -17.79
C LEU A 398 24.88 -10.27 -17.55
N ARG A 399 24.27 -11.41 -17.92
CA ARG A 399 22.84 -11.69 -17.66
C ARG A 399 22.54 -11.70 -16.17
N LYS A 400 23.40 -12.31 -15.36
CA LYS A 400 23.27 -12.29 -13.90
C LYS A 400 23.40 -10.88 -13.32
N ALA A 401 24.36 -10.09 -13.80
CA ALA A 401 24.52 -8.70 -13.39
C ALA A 401 23.26 -7.87 -13.72
N GLN A 402 22.69 -8.03 -14.92
CA GLN A 402 21.42 -7.39 -15.27
C GLN A 402 20.32 -7.82 -14.30
N ARG A 403 20.13 -9.13 -14.09
CA ARG A 403 19.08 -9.67 -13.23
C ARG A 403 19.12 -9.02 -11.84
N ASP A 404 20.28 -9.02 -11.22
CA ASP A 404 20.44 -8.59 -9.83
C ASP A 404 20.32 -7.06 -9.72
N ALA A 405 20.93 -6.30 -10.65
CA ALA A 405 20.79 -4.84 -10.68
C ALA A 405 19.36 -4.39 -10.96
N GLN A 406 18.69 -5.04 -11.91
CA GLN A 406 17.31 -4.77 -12.28
C GLN A 406 16.37 -5.02 -11.09
N PHE A 407 16.52 -6.13 -10.38
CA PHE A 407 15.70 -6.40 -9.20
C PHE A 407 15.86 -5.32 -8.12
N LEU A 408 17.10 -4.94 -7.80
CA LEU A 408 17.35 -3.92 -6.79
C LEU A 408 16.82 -2.54 -7.21
N PHE A 409 16.95 -2.18 -8.49
CA PHE A 409 16.34 -0.96 -9.01
C PHE A 409 14.81 -1.02 -8.91
N ASP A 410 14.20 -2.10 -9.41
CA ASP A 410 12.76 -2.31 -9.43
C ASP A 410 12.18 -2.34 -8.00
N PHE A 411 12.94 -2.81 -7.01
CA PHE A 411 12.55 -2.80 -5.60
C PHE A 411 12.34 -1.39 -5.05
N VAL A 412 13.16 -0.41 -5.49
CA VAL A 412 12.99 1.00 -5.08
C VAL A 412 11.96 1.70 -5.97
N GLU A 413 11.91 1.37 -7.26
CA GLU A 413 10.94 1.94 -8.20
C GLU A 413 9.50 1.55 -7.89
N ALA A 414 9.27 0.29 -7.54
CA ALA A 414 7.93 -0.22 -7.27
C ALA A 414 7.35 0.29 -5.95
N GLU A 415 8.17 0.87 -5.07
CA GLU A 415 7.76 1.38 -3.75
C GLU A 415 7.13 2.78 -3.86
N ASN A 416 5.92 2.92 -3.32
CA ASN A 416 5.04 4.05 -3.61
C ASN A 416 5.36 5.37 -2.87
N SER A 417 6.26 5.37 -1.88
CA SER A 417 6.56 6.59 -1.11
C SER A 417 7.57 7.51 -1.81
N ASN A 418 8.14 7.05 -2.93
CA ASN A 418 9.27 7.66 -3.61
C ASN A 418 10.43 7.93 -2.62
N GLY A 419 10.77 6.91 -1.83
CA GLY A 419 11.87 6.93 -0.87
C GLY A 419 11.54 7.51 0.51
N PHE A 420 10.40 8.16 0.73
CA PHE A 420 10.07 8.77 2.03
C PHE A 420 10.00 7.78 3.19
N HIS A 421 9.53 6.55 2.95
CA HIS A 421 9.43 5.53 3.98
C HIS A 421 10.80 5.15 4.57
N ALA A 422 11.85 5.05 3.75
CA ALA A 422 13.21 4.78 4.22
C ALA A 422 14.29 5.39 3.30
N PRO A 423 14.54 6.72 3.37
CA PRO A 423 15.32 7.44 2.36
C PRO A 423 16.74 6.91 2.19
N GLN A 424 17.42 6.64 3.30
CA GLN A 424 18.80 6.14 3.29
C GLN A 424 18.89 4.70 2.76
N GLU A 425 17.85 3.89 3.01
CA GLU A 425 17.81 2.52 2.52
C GLU A 425 17.54 2.48 1.01
N SER A 426 16.57 3.27 0.53
CA SER A 426 16.31 3.43 -0.91
C SER A 426 17.58 3.87 -1.65
N ALA A 427 18.30 4.87 -1.13
CA ALA A 427 19.60 5.30 -1.67
C ALA A 427 20.65 4.16 -1.69
N ARG A 428 20.73 3.38 -0.60
CA ARG A 428 21.66 2.24 -0.50
C ARG A 428 21.37 1.17 -1.55
N ILE A 429 20.10 0.83 -1.75
CA ILE A 429 19.69 -0.19 -2.72
C ILE A 429 19.94 0.31 -4.16
N LEU A 430 19.63 1.57 -4.46
CA LEU A 430 19.96 2.19 -5.76
C LEU A 430 21.47 2.18 -6.02
N LEU A 431 22.30 2.52 -5.03
CA LEU A 431 23.76 2.46 -5.16
C LEU A 431 24.26 1.03 -5.41
N LYS A 432 23.66 0.02 -4.77
CA LYS A 432 23.98 -1.39 -5.03
C LYS A 432 23.63 -1.80 -6.45
N SER A 433 22.45 -1.39 -6.94
CA SER A 433 22.06 -1.62 -8.34
C SER A 433 23.09 -1.00 -9.29
N LEU A 434 23.47 0.25 -9.06
CA LEU A 434 24.46 0.97 -9.88
C LEU A 434 25.85 0.31 -9.86
N ASP A 435 26.33 -0.14 -8.70
CA ASP A 435 27.63 -0.83 -8.60
C ASP A 435 27.63 -2.17 -9.35
N ILE A 436 26.53 -2.92 -9.31
CA ILE A 436 26.38 -4.16 -10.10
C ILE A 436 26.39 -3.84 -11.60
N ILE A 437 25.69 -2.79 -12.03
CA ILE A 437 25.70 -2.32 -13.43
C ILE A 437 27.14 -2.00 -13.83
N ARG A 438 27.84 -1.16 -13.06
CA ARG A 438 29.22 -0.75 -13.34
C ARG A 438 30.17 -1.95 -13.45
N LYS A 439 30.09 -2.90 -12.51
CA LYS A 439 30.89 -4.13 -12.57
C LYS A 439 30.54 -4.99 -13.77
N GLY A 440 29.27 -5.05 -14.17
CA GLY A 440 28.85 -5.70 -15.40
C GLY A 440 29.39 -5.01 -16.65
N GLU A 441 29.44 -3.68 -16.67
CA GLU A 441 30.04 -2.91 -17.76
C GLU A 441 31.55 -3.12 -17.89
N GLU A 442 32.27 -3.41 -16.81
CA GLU A 442 33.69 -3.79 -16.85
C GLU A 442 33.93 -5.19 -17.47
N LEU A 443 32.88 -6.00 -17.59
CA LEU A 443 32.94 -7.32 -18.24
C LEU A 443 32.64 -7.28 -19.74
N LEU A 444 32.02 -6.19 -20.23
CA LEU A 444 31.78 -5.91 -21.65
C LEU A 444 33.05 -5.36 -22.31
#